data_AF-A0A920F8C9-F1
#
_entry.id   AF-A0A920F8C9-F1
#
_cell.length_a   1.000
_cell.length_b   1.000
_cell.length_c   1.000
_cell.angle_alpha   90.00
_cell.angle_beta   90.00
_cell.angle_gamma   90.00
#
_symmetry.space_group_name_H-M   'P 1'
#
loop_
_entity.id
_entity.type
_entity.pdbx_description
1 polymer ?
#
loop_
_entity_poly.entity_id
_entity_poly.type
_entity_poly.pdbx_seq_one_letter_code
_entity_poly.pdbx_strand_id
1 'polypeptide(L)' 'MNEKKVASGSGEKALGDPINVMVWLANQQRRRGGLRAGSVVSTGTCTGLYRVKPGDNIRLSCGIIGNVSASLEKWQ' A
#
# COMPACT_ATOMS: atom_id res chain seq x y z
N MET A 1 11.91 9.34 -0.16
CA MET A 1 12.68 8.89 1.01
C MET A 1 13.83 9.86 1.21
N ASN A 2 13.91 10.51 2.38
CA ASN A 2 14.90 11.55 2.67
C ASN A 2 14.99 12.58 1.53
N GLU A 3 13.82 13.13 1.15
CA GLU A 3 13.64 14.13 0.07
C GLU A 3 13.99 13.66 -1.35
N LYS A 4 14.45 12.42 -1.52
CA LYS A 4 14.76 11.83 -2.82
C LYS A 4 13.62 10.94 -3.31
N LYS A 5 13.30 11.05 -4.60
CA LYS A 5 12.38 10.12 -5.27
C LYS A 5 13.08 8.78 -5.44
N VAL A 6 12.59 7.75 -4.75
CA VAL A 6 13.13 6.38 -4.81
C VAL A 6 12.29 5.44 -5.65
N ALA A 7 11.03 5.81 -5.91
CA ALA A 7 10.08 4.98 -6.62
C ALA A 7 8.97 5.83 -7.25
N SER A 8 8.32 5.28 -8.27
CA SER A 8 7.00 5.70 -8.76
C SER A 8 6.27 4.53 -9.37
N GLY A 9 4.95 4.58 -9.37
CA GLY A 9 4.11 3.55 -9.94
C GLY A 9 2.64 3.94 -9.92
N SER A 10 1.80 2.99 -10.30
CA SER A 10 0.37 3.17 -10.50
C SER A 10 -0.40 2.07 -9.78
N GLY A 11 -1.64 2.36 -9.41
CA GLY A 11 -2.57 1.37 -8.86
C GLY A 11 -2.84 0.21 -9.82
N GLU A 12 -2.67 0.42 -11.13
CA GLU A 12 -2.80 -0.61 -12.16
C GLU A 12 -1.91 -1.84 -11.92
N LYS A 13 -0.79 -1.66 -11.20
CA LYS A 13 0.08 -2.80 -10.82
C LYS A 13 -0.62 -3.80 -9.89
N ALA A 14 -1.73 -3.43 -9.25
CA ALA A 14 -2.56 -4.30 -8.45
C ALA A 14 -3.61 -5.00 -9.33
N LEU A 15 -3.23 -6.05 -10.05
CA LEU A 15 -4.13 -6.82 -10.92
C LEU A 15 -4.91 -5.96 -11.95
N GLY A 16 -4.27 -4.96 -12.54
CA GLY A 16 -4.86 -4.03 -13.51
C GLY A 16 -5.66 -2.89 -12.87
N ASP A 17 -6.25 -3.10 -11.69
CA ASP A 17 -6.95 -2.09 -10.89
C ASP A 17 -7.07 -2.58 -9.44
N PRO A 18 -6.81 -1.75 -8.41
CA PRO A 18 -6.96 -2.15 -7.01
C PRO A 18 -8.33 -2.78 -6.66
N ILE A 19 -9.40 -2.39 -7.35
CA ILE A 19 -10.74 -2.99 -7.21
C ILE A 19 -10.76 -4.47 -7.64
N ASN A 20 -9.96 -4.86 -8.63
CA ASN A 20 -9.87 -6.27 -9.05
C ASN A 20 -9.29 -7.15 -7.94
N VAL A 21 -8.35 -6.63 -7.15
CA VAL A 21 -7.84 -7.33 -5.94
C VAL A 21 -8.97 -7.53 -4.93
N MET A 22 -9.81 -6.52 -4.76
CA MET A 22 -10.94 -6.58 -3.83
C MET A 22 -12.00 -7.59 -4.29
N VAL A 23 -12.37 -7.58 -5.58
CA VAL A 23 -13.27 -8.58 -6.18
C VAL A 23 -12.73 -9.99 -6.01
N TRP A 24 -11.45 -10.21 -6.32
CA TRP A 24 -10.80 -11.50 -6.13
C TRP A 24 -10.88 -11.95 -4.67
N LEU A 25 -10.50 -11.09 -3.72
CA LEU A 25 -10.48 -11.41 -2.30
C LEU A 25 -11.87 -11.76 -1.76
N ALA A 26 -12.89 -10.99 -2.14
CA ALA A 26 -14.28 -11.26 -1.75
C ALA A 26 -14.75 -12.64 -2.24
N ASN A 27 -14.42 -13.00 -3.48
CA ASN A 27 -14.74 -14.30 -4.05
C ASN A 27 -14.02 -15.44 -3.33
N GLN A 28 -12.74 -15.27 -2.97
CA GLN A 28 -11.99 -16.28 -2.19
C GLN A 28 -12.58 -16.48 -0.79
N GLN A 29 -12.98 -15.39 -0.13
CA GLN A 29 -13.50 -15.44 1.22
C GLN A 29 -14.96 -15.91 1.30
N ARG A 30 -15.71 -15.93 0.19
CA ARG A 30 -17.13 -16.34 0.15
C ARG A 30 -17.41 -17.68 0.84
N ARG A 31 -16.53 -18.67 0.66
CA ARG A 31 -16.67 -20.01 1.27
C ARG A 31 -16.08 -20.12 2.68
N ARG A 32 -15.45 -19.06 3.19
CA ARG A 32 -14.71 -19.01 4.46
C ARG A 32 -15.32 -18.04 5.47
N GLY A 33 -16.62 -17.72 5.32
CA GLY A 33 -17.34 -16.79 6.19
C GLY A 33 -17.35 -15.33 5.71
N GLY A 34 -16.87 -15.07 4.49
CA GLY A 34 -16.94 -13.75 3.86
C GLY A 34 -15.98 -12.71 4.46
N LEU A 35 -16.09 -11.49 3.95
CA LEU A 35 -15.38 -10.33 4.51
C LEU A 35 -16.28 -9.63 5.52
N ARG A 36 -15.68 -9.22 6.64
CA ARG A 36 -16.41 -8.53 7.70
C ARG A 36 -16.55 -7.05 7.36
N ALA A 37 -17.74 -6.50 7.59
CA ALA A 37 -17.96 -5.06 7.50
C ALA A 37 -16.97 -4.31 8.41
N GLY A 38 -16.46 -3.18 7.91
CA GLY A 38 -15.45 -2.37 8.61
C GLY A 38 -14.01 -2.88 8.50
N SER A 39 -13.75 -3.97 7.77
CA SER A 39 -12.37 -4.45 7.54
C SER A 39 -11.57 -3.48 6.68
N VAL A 40 -10.28 -3.29 7.01
CA VAL A 40 -9.32 -2.60 6.16
C VAL A 40 -8.55 -3.64 5.33
N VAL A 41 -8.50 -3.44 4.01
CA VAL A 41 -7.82 -4.35 3.07
C VAL A 41 -6.69 -3.60 2.37
N SER A 42 -5.50 -4.19 2.37
CA SER A 42 -4.39 -3.75 1.50
C SER A 42 -4.51 -4.44 0.15
N THR A 43 -4.58 -3.66 -0.93
CA THR A 43 -4.70 -4.16 -2.32
C THR A 43 -3.34 -4.47 -2.96
N GLY A 44 -2.27 -4.55 -2.17
CA GLY A 44 -0.91 -4.76 -2.64
C GLY A 44 -0.12 -3.45 -2.81
N THR A 45 1.02 -3.54 -3.53
CA THR A 45 1.95 -2.41 -3.69
C THR A 45 1.85 -1.77 -5.07
N CYS A 46 1.81 -0.43 -5.10
CA CYS A 46 1.84 0.35 -6.35
C CYS A 46 3.25 0.55 -6.89
N THR A 47 4.29 0.37 -6.06
CA THR A 47 5.68 0.74 -6.40
C THR A 47 6.68 -0.40 -6.24
N GLY A 48 6.35 -1.46 -5.49
CA GLY A 48 7.26 -2.52 -5.07
C GLY A 48 7.60 -2.44 -3.58
N LEU A 49 8.65 -3.16 -3.17
CA LEU A 49 9.18 -3.14 -1.81
C LEU A 49 10.58 -2.53 -1.81
N TYR A 50 10.83 -1.61 -0.88
CA TYR A 50 12.08 -0.88 -0.79
C TYR A 50 12.65 -1.00 0.62
N ARG A 51 13.97 -1.14 0.72
CA ARG A 51 14.65 -1.19 2.01
C ARG A 51 14.62 0.19 2.64
N VAL A 52 14.28 0.21 3.93
CA VAL A 52 14.29 1.39 4.79
C VAL A 52 15.25 1.12 5.95
N LYS A 53 15.92 2.16 6.44
CA LYS A 53 16.86 2.09 7.55
C LYS A 53 16.41 3.01 8.70
N PRO A 54 16.82 2.73 9.94
CA PRO A 54 16.60 3.65 11.05
C PRO A 54 17.10 5.07 10.74
N GLY A 55 16.26 6.06 11.01
CA GLY A 55 16.44 7.47 10.64
C GLY A 55 15.81 7.88 9.31
N ASP A 56 15.27 6.96 8.50
CA ASP A 56 14.66 7.31 7.22
C ASP A 56 13.29 7.96 7.39
N ASN A 57 13.07 9.03 6.63
CA ASN A 57 11.78 9.70 6.46
C ASN A 57 11.20 9.37 5.08
N ILE A 58 9.99 8.81 5.07
CA ILE A 58 9.32 8.32 3.88
C ILE A 58 8.07 9.18 3.65
N ARG A 59 7.88 9.62 2.40
CA ARG A 59 6.68 10.31 1.95
C ARG A 59 6.23 9.67 0.65
N LEU A 60 4.92 9.44 0.55
CA LEU A 60 4.23 8.93 -0.63
C LEU A 60 3.11 9.91 -0.99
N SER A 61 3.04 10.28 -2.27
CA SER A 61 1.93 11.04 -2.83
C SER A 61 1.09 10.15 -3.73
N CYS A 62 -0.21 10.07 -3.45
CA CYS A 62 -1.17 9.25 -4.17
C CYS A 62 -2.18 10.11 -4.94
N GLY A 63 -1.69 11.15 -5.64
CA GLY A 63 -2.54 12.04 -6.43
C GLY A 63 -3.68 12.63 -5.58
N ILE A 64 -4.91 12.51 -6.08
CA ILE A 64 -6.12 13.03 -5.41
C ILE A 64 -6.50 12.28 -4.12
N ILE A 65 -6.00 11.06 -3.91
CA ILE A 65 -6.31 10.25 -2.72
C ILE A 65 -5.63 10.82 -1.48
N GLY A 66 -4.53 11.56 -1.67
CA GLY A 66 -3.81 12.25 -0.61
C GLY A 66 -2.36 11.80 -0.49
N ASN A 67 -1.75 12.15 0.64
CA ASN A 67 -0.35 11.89 0.92
C ASN A 67 -0.21 11.13 2.24
N VAL A 68 0.76 10.23 2.32
CA VAL A 68 1.09 9.46 3.53
C VAL A 68 2.56 9.65 3.83
N SER A 69 2.90 9.81 5.11
CA SER A 69 4.28 9.89 5.58
C SER A 69 4.51 9.00 6.78
N ALA A 70 5.71 8.43 6.87
CA ALA A 70 6.17 7.67 8.01
C ALA A 70 7.66 7.91 8.23
N SER A 71 8.09 7.86 9.49
CA SER A 71 9.48 8.02 9.90
C SER A 71 9.88 6.79 10.69
N LEU A 72 11.03 6.21 10.36
CA LEU A 72 11.59 5.09 11.12
C LEU A 72 12.62 5.65 12.10
N GLU A 73 12.36 5.53 13.39
CA GLU A 73 13.25 6.08 14.42
C GLU A 73 14.54 5.26 14.57
N LYS A 74 15.59 5.91 15.08
CA LYS A 74 16.79 5.22 15.54
C LYS A 74 16.55 4.76 16.96
N TRP A 75 16.82 3.48 17.23
CA TRP A 75 16.92 2.99 18.59
C TRP A 75 18.13 3.68 19.24
N GLN A 76 17.91 4.35 20.38
CA GLN A 76 18.97 4.96 21.19
C GLN A 76 19.85 3.92 21.86
#